data_AF-X6MQR4-F1
#
_entry.id   AF-X6MQR4-F1
#
_cell.length_a   1.000
_cell.length_b   1.000
_cell.length_c   1.000
_cell.angle_alpha   90.00
_cell.angle_beta   90.00
_cell.angle_gamma   90.00
#
_symmetry.space_group_name_H-M   'P 1'
#
loop_
_entity.id
_entity.type
_entity.pdbx_description
1 polymer ?
#
loop_
_entity_poly.entity_id
_entity_poly.type
_entity_poly.pdbx_seq_one_letter_code
_entity_poly.pdbx_strand_id
1 'polypeptide(L)'
;MKGIWDESLFAAWSKIVGSLLMNRSQLEGSLKELRELCKADEIVLYESSTLLLVSGAENPQRKQPDRYRHEKIANIVKQFKLRSSQGSLRFNSMKVSNKHFSAYIGTFTLTTNILVVLSDPNIGIKKKNVSFPSSPSFEFLFVCLEMEGVMINIEAAKPRFTKLLALHVGDTQTSS
;
A
#
# COMPACT_ATOMS: atom_id res chain seq x y z
N MET A 1 9.27 29.20 -4.12
CA MET A 1 9.23 28.50 -5.42
C MET A 1 8.73 27.09 -5.17
N LYS A 2 7.53 26.73 -5.67
CA LYS A 2 7.10 25.33 -5.74
C LYS A 2 8.00 24.65 -6.76
N GLY A 3 8.85 23.72 -6.31
CA GLY A 3 9.77 23.02 -7.20
C GLY A 3 8.99 22.19 -8.22
N ILE A 4 9.60 21.95 -9.37
CA ILE A 4 9.12 21.09 -10.46
C ILE A 4 8.71 19.67 -10.05
N TRP A 5 8.94 19.26 -8.80
CA TRP A 5 8.47 18.00 -8.20
C TRP A 5 7.44 18.23 -7.08
N ASP A 6 6.52 19.19 -7.24
CA ASP A 6 5.50 19.43 -6.22
C ASP A 6 4.50 18.27 -6.14
N GLU A 7 3.73 18.23 -5.04
CA GLU A 7 2.74 17.19 -4.77
C GLU A 7 1.70 17.08 -5.90
N SER A 8 1.43 18.18 -6.62
CA SER A 8 0.49 18.18 -7.73
C SER A 8 1.03 17.48 -8.97
N LEU A 9 2.35 17.52 -9.19
CA LEU A 9 3.00 16.74 -10.25
C LEU A 9 2.93 15.24 -9.94
N PHE A 10 3.27 14.84 -8.71
CA PHE A 10 3.17 13.44 -8.28
C PHE A 10 1.74 12.91 -8.43
N ALA A 11 0.74 13.71 -8.06
CA ALA A 11 -0.67 13.36 -8.23
C ALA A 11 -1.06 13.19 -9.71
N ALA A 12 -0.61 14.10 -10.58
CA ALA A 12 -0.92 14.05 -12.02
C ALA A 12 -0.33 12.78 -12.68
N TRP A 13 0.94 12.48 -12.42
CA TRP A 13 1.59 11.29 -12.97
C TRP A 13 1.04 9.99 -12.39
N SER A 14 0.74 9.95 -11.09
CA SER A 14 0.09 8.79 -10.47
C SER A 14 -1.26 8.50 -11.12
N LYS A 15 -2.03 9.54 -11.46
CA LYS A 15 -3.30 9.38 -12.17
C LYS A 15 -3.13 8.76 -13.56
N ILE A 16 -2.11 9.18 -14.31
CA ILE A 16 -1.80 8.62 -15.64
C ILE A 16 -1.37 7.17 -15.49
N VAL A 17 -0.37 6.88 -14.66
CA VAL A 17 0.16 5.52 -14.47
C VAL A 17 -0.94 4.57 -13.96
N GLY A 18 -1.73 5.01 -12.98
CA GLY A 18 -2.86 4.24 -12.48
C GLY A 18 -3.95 3.98 -13.52
N SER A 19 -4.09 4.83 -14.55
CA SER A 19 -5.06 4.61 -15.65
C SER A 19 -4.60 3.54 -16.66
N LEU A 20 -3.30 3.28 -16.72
CA LEU A 20 -2.70 2.30 -17.64
C LEU A 20 -2.74 0.86 -17.09
N LEU A 21 -3.15 0.68 -15.83
CA LEU A 21 -3.26 -0.63 -15.21
C LEU A 21 -4.57 -1.33 -15.62
N MET A 22 -4.46 -2.28 -16.55
CA MET A 22 -5.59 -3.05 -17.09
C MET A 22 -6.44 -3.77 -16.01
N ASN A 23 -5.83 -4.13 -14.86
CA ASN A 23 -6.50 -4.85 -13.77
C ASN A 23 -6.84 -3.96 -12.56
N ARG A 24 -6.97 -2.65 -12.74
CA ARG A 24 -7.15 -1.69 -11.64
C ARG A 24 -8.31 -2.05 -10.70
N SER A 25 -9.46 -2.45 -11.23
CA SER A 25 -10.63 -2.80 -10.41
C SER A 25 -10.40 -4.03 -9.52
N GLN A 26 -9.77 -5.08 -10.06
CA GLN A 26 -9.42 -6.28 -9.29
C GLN A 26 -8.35 -5.99 -8.23
N LEU A 27 -7.38 -5.13 -8.56
CA LEU A 27 -6.35 -4.68 -7.62
C LEU A 27 -6.98 -3.89 -6.47
N GLU A 28 -7.84 -2.90 -6.76
CA GLU A 28 -8.55 -2.11 -5.76
C GLU A 28 -9.43 -3.00 -4.87
N GLY A 29 -10.15 -3.97 -5.44
CA GLY A 29 -10.94 -4.95 -4.69
C GLY A 29 -10.09 -5.81 -3.75
N SER A 30 -8.99 -6.36 -4.27
CA SER A 30 -8.07 -7.19 -3.47
C SER A 30 -7.38 -6.38 -2.36
N LEU A 31 -7.04 -5.12 -2.63
CA LEU A 31 -6.44 -4.22 -1.64
C LEU A 31 -7.45 -3.84 -0.55
N LYS A 32 -8.72 -3.65 -0.94
CA LYS A 32 -9.82 -3.40 -0.01
C LYS A 32 -10.02 -4.60 0.92
N GLU A 33 -10.06 -5.82 0.40
CA GLU A 33 -10.13 -7.07 1.18
C GLU A 33 -8.96 -7.16 2.18
N LEU A 34 -7.72 -6.93 1.70
CA LEU A 34 -6.52 -6.97 2.53
C LEU A 34 -6.56 -5.94 3.67
N ARG A 35 -7.01 -4.72 3.40
CA ARG A 35 -7.16 -3.65 4.41
C ARG A 35 -8.23 -4.00 5.45
N GLU A 36 -9.33 -4.59 5.01
CA GLU A 36 -10.43 -5.07 5.88
C GLU A 36 -9.92 -6.13 6.85
N LEU A 37 -9.15 -7.07 6.33
CA LEU A 37 -8.54 -8.14 7.08
C LEU A 37 -7.52 -7.65 8.11
N CYS A 38 -6.62 -6.78 7.67
CA CYS A 38 -5.60 -6.19 8.55
C CYS A 38 -6.19 -5.19 9.54
N LYS A 39 -7.49 -4.86 9.42
CA LYS A 39 -8.14 -3.75 10.13
C LYS A 39 -7.33 -2.46 10.04
N ALA A 40 -6.65 -2.29 8.90
CA ALA A 40 -5.82 -1.13 8.63
C ALA A 40 -6.72 0.08 8.34
N ASP A 41 -6.27 1.24 8.80
CA ASP A 41 -6.91 2.48 8.38
C ASP A 41 -6.63 2.72 6.91
N GLU A 42 -5.41 2.43 6.46
CA GLU A 42 -5.01 2.67 5.08
C GLU A 42 -3.99 1.63 4.64
N ILE A 43 -4.18 1.11 3.43
CA ILE A 43 -3.16 0.37 2.69
C ILE A 43 -2.97 1.06 1.34
N VAL A 44 -1.72 1.34 0.98
CA VAL A 44 -1.38 2.07 -0.23
C VAL A 44 -0.25 1.35 -0.96
N LEU A 45 -0.43 1.15 -2.26
CA LEU A 45 0.60 0.60 -3.15
C LEU A 45 1.25 1.72 -3.95
N TYR A 46 2.58 1.69 -3.96
CA TYR A 46 3.41 2.58 -4.74
C TYR A 46 4.27 1.77 -5.72
N GLU A 47 4.59 2.33 -6.88
CA GLU A 47 5.59 1.76 -7.79
C GLU A 47 6.99 1.83 -7.14
N SER A 48 7.80 0.78 -7.27
CA SER A 48 8.97 0.57 -6.42
C SER A 48 10.06 1.64 -6.57
N SER A 49 10.25 2.16 -7.78
CA SER A 49 11.34 3.09 -8.13
C SER A 49 10.94 4.55 -7.96
N THR A 50 9.82 4.94 -8.55
CA THR A 50 9.33 6.31 -8.63
C THR A 50 8.50 6.73 -7.42
N LEU A 51 7.98 5.75 -6.66
CA LEU A 51 6.98 5.92 -5.60
C LEU A 51 5.70 6.62 -6.07
N LEU A 52 5.33 6.47 -7.33
CA LEU A 52 4.01 6.90 -7.81
C LEU A 52 2.92 6.01 -7.22
N LEU A 53 1.80 6.62 -6.86
CA LEU A 53 0.64 5.92 -6.31
C LEU A 53 0.01 5.02 -7.38
N VAL A 54 -0.05 3.72 -7.10
CA VAL A 54 -0.65 2.69 -7.97
C VAL A 54 -2.11 2.49 -7.61
N SER A 55 -2.37 2.21 -6.32
CA SER A 55 -3.71 1.96 -5.79
C SER A 55 -3.71 2.18 -4.28
N GLY A 56 -4.88 2.46 -3.69
CA GLY A 56 -5.05 2.69 -2.26
C GLY A 56 -6.41 2.22 -1.77
N ALA A 57 -6.45 1.71 -0.54
CA ALA A 57 -7.64 1.30 0.16
C ALA A 57 -7.67 2.03 1.50
N GLU A 58 -8.70 2.85 1.70
CA GLU A 58 -8.88 3.68 2.89
C GLU A 58 -10.08 3.22 3.69
N ASN A 59 -9.99 3.36 5.00
CA ASN A 59 -11.05 3.12 5.94
C ASN A 59 -12.08 4.27 5.88
N PRO A 60 -13.33 4.02 5.42
CA PRO A 60 -14.33 5.07 5.27
C PRO A 60 -14.71 5.78 6.57
N GLN A 61 -14.50 5.12 7.71
CA GLN A 61 -14.78 5.68 9.04
C GLN A 61 -13.67 6.64 9.53
N ARG A 62 -12.51 6.64 8.88
CA ARG A 62 -11.32 7.44 9.27
C ARG A 62 -10.88 8.31 8.09
N LYS A 63 -11.72 9.30 7.74
CA LYS A 63 -11.37 10.26 6.69
C LYS A 63 -10.15 11.09 7.11
N GLN A 64 -9.13 11.11 6.26
CA GLN A 64 -7.99 11.99 6.45
C GLN A 64 -8.25 13.38 5.86
N PRO A 65 -7.84 14.46 6.54
CA PRO A 65 -8.05 15.82 6.08
C PRO A 65 -7.13 16.22 4.90
N ASP A 66 -5.94 15.63 4.83
CA ASP A 66 -4.95 15.98 3.81
C ASP A 66 -5.10 15.10 2.56
N ARG A 67 -5.60 15.71 1.49
CA ARG A 67 -5.80 15.05 0.19
C ARG A 67 -4.49 14.63 -0.49
N TYR A 68 -3.38 15.32 -0.22
CA TYR A 68 -2.08 15.09 -0.87
C TYR A 68 -1.11 14.28 0.00
N ARG A 69 -1.61 13.63 1.06
CA ARG A 69 -0.77 12.90 2.02
C ARG A 69 0.01 11.76 1.37
N HIS A 70 -0.56 11.07 0.37
CA HIS A 70 0.11 9.99 -0.34
C HIS A 70 1.36 10.51 -1.08
N GLU A 71 1.21 11.64 -1.77
CA GLU A 71 2.28 12.30 -2.52
C GLU A 71 3.35 12.85 -1.57
N LYS A 72 2.94 13.43 -0.43
CA LYS A 72 3.89 13.88 0.60
C LYS A 72 4.68 12.73 1.20
N ILE A 73 4.02 11.62 1.54
CA ILE A 73 4.69 10.41 2.07
C ILE A 73 5.64 9.84 1.00
N ALA A 74 5.19 9.71 -0.24
CA ALA A 74 6.03 9.27 -1.35
C ALA A 74 7.27 10.15 -1.52
N ASN A 75 7.12 11.48 -1.45
CA ASN A 75 8.24 12.42 -1.55
C ASN A 75 9.22 12.26 -0.39
N ILE A 76 8.73 12.15 0.86
CA ILE A 76 9.58 11.90 2.05
C ILE A 76 10.39 10.61 1.88
N VAL A 77 9.72 9.52 1.49
CA VAL A 77 10.38 8.21 1.32
C VAL A 77 11.34 8.25 0.14
N LYS A 78 11.02 8.95 -0.94
CA LYS A 78 11.91 9.14 -2.10
C LYS A 78 13.17 9.90 -1.71
N GLN A 79 13.02 11.00 -0.97
CA GLN A 79 14.15 11.77 -0.45
C GLN A 79 15.00 10.93 0.51
N PHE A 80 14.37 10.12 1.37
CA PHE A 80 15.07 9.20 2.24
C PHE A 80 15.89 8.17 1.44
N LYS A 81 15.29 7.53 0.43
CA LYS A 81 15.97 6.57 -0.47
C LYS A 81 17.17 7.21 -1.18
N LEU A 82 17.03 8.43 -1.68
CA LEU A 82 18.11 9.16 -2.35
C LEU A 82 19.27 9.49 -1.40
N ARG A 83 18.96 9.80 -0.14
CA ARG A 83 19.99 10.03 0.89
C ARG A 83 20.68 8.73 1.31
N SER A 84 19.95 7.62 1.43
CA SER A 84 20.53 6.33 1.81
C SER A 84 21.33 5.67 0.69
N SER A 85 20.97 5.90 -0.58
CA SER A 85 21.68 5.32 -1.73
C SER A 85 23.10 5.86 -1.92
N GLN A 86 23.41 7.03 -1.36
CA GLN A 86 24.78 7.58 -1.37
C GLN A 86 25.75 6.76 -0.50
N GLY A 87 25.24 5.90 0.39
CA GLY A 87 26.02 5.06 1.30
C GLY A 87 25.97 3.55 1.01
N SER A 88 25.64 3.12 -0.22
CA SER A 88 25.48 1.70 -0.62
C SER A 88 24.42 0.89 0.17
N LEU A 89 23.61 1.55 1.01
CA LEU A 89 22.52 0.90 1.76
C LEU A 89 21.24 0.91 0.92
N ARG A 90 20.76 -0.28 0.57
CA ARG A 90 19.47 -0.44 -0.10
C ARG A 90 18.34 -0.27 0.92
N PHE A 91 17.40 0.62 0.62
CA PHE A 91 16.17 0.75 1.40
C PHE A 91 15.35 -0.54 1.30
N ASN A 92 15.07 -1.19 2.43
CA ASN A 92 14.21 -2.37 2.48
C ASN A 92 12.81 -2.03 3.02
N SER A 93 12.78 -1.39 4.20
CA SER A 93 11.54 -0.97 4.86
C SER A 93 11.81 0.12 5.91
N MET A 94 10.74 0.76 6.36
CA MET A 94 10.70 1.76 7.41
C MET A 94 9.42 1.55 8.23
N LYS A 95 9.55 1.44 9.55
CA LYS A 95 8.44 1.38 10.51
C LYS A 95 8.50 2.64 11.37
N VAL A 96 7.38 3.35 11.48
CA VAL A 96 7.22 4.53 12.33
C VAL A 96 6.05 4.26 13.26
N SER A 97 6.22 4.48 14.55
CA SER A 97 5.16 4.28 15.53
C SER A 97 5.17 5.40 16.55
N ASN A 98 3.99 5.79 17.00
CA ASN A 98 3.79 6.67 18.13
C ASN A 98 2.54 6.24 18.91
N LYS A 99 2.18 6.99 19.95
CA LYS A 99 0.99 6.72 20.79
C LYS A 99 -0.36 6.82 20.06
N HIS A 100 -0.37 7.20 18.78
CA HIS A 100 -1.59 7.44 18.01
C HIS A 100 -1.74 6.51 16.82
N PHE A 101 -0.63 6.19 16.15
CA PHE A 101 -0.63 5.35 14.98
C PHE A 101 0.70 4.60 14.85
N SER A 102 0.65 3.51 14.10
CA SER A 102 1.81 2.86 13.52
C SER A 102 1.68 2.88 12.01
N ALA A 103 2.78 3.14 11.33
CA ALA A 103 2.90 3.06 9.89
C ALA A 103 4.09 2.18 9.51
N TYR A 104 3.89 1.34 8.51
CA TYR A 104 4.93 0.54 7.90
C TYR A 104 4.98 0.86 6.42
N ILE A 105 6.16 1.11 5.87
CA ILE A 105 6.37 1.16 4.44
C ILE A 105 7.55 0.27 4.05
N GLY A 106 7.39 -0.56 3.03
CA GLY A 106 8.48 -1.43 2.57
C GLY A 106 8.19 -2.12 1.26
N THR A 107 9.18 -2.87 0.80
CA THR A 107 9.09 -3.68 -0.42
C THR A 107 7.98 -4.71 -0.28
N PHE A 108 7.07 -4.75 -1.27
CA PHE A 108 5.94 -5.67 -1.28
C PHE A 108 6.07 -6.70 -2.40
N THR A 109 6.24 -6.23 -3.63
CA THR A 109 6.60 -7.06 -4.79
C THR A 109 7.87 -6.52 -5.43
N LEU A 110 8.35 -7.15 -6.50
CA LEU A 110 9.49 -6.63 -7.27
C LEU A 110 9.24 -5.20 -7.80
N THR A 111 7.99 -4.90 -8.16
CA THR A 111 7.60 -3.63 -8.80
C THR A 111 6.85 -2.69 -7.87
N THR A 112 6.55 -3.09 -6.63
CA THR A 112 5.74 -2.27 -5.72
C THR A 112 6.24 -2.24 -4.28
N ASN A 113 6.05 -1.09 -3.64
CA ASN A 113 6.12 -0.92 -2.19
C ASN A 113 4.72 -0.82 -1.62
N ILE A 114 4.54 -1.28 -0.38
CA ILE A 114 3.28 -1.17 0.36
C ILE A 114 3.49 -0.26 1.57
N LEU A 115 2.56 0.66 1.78
CA LEU A 115 2.38 1.43 3.00
C LEU A 115 1.14 0.90 3.72
N VAL A 116 1.26 0.65 5.02
CA VAL A 116 0.19 0.20 5.90
C VAL A 116 0.13 1.14 7.09
N VAL A 117 -1.05 1.67 7.40
CA VAL A 117 -1.30 2.57 8.54
C VAL A 117 -2.34 1.94 9.46
N LEU A 118 -2.02 1.86 10.75
CA LEU A 118 -2.89 1.41 11.83
C LEU A 118 -3.01 2.52 12.86
N SER A 119 -4.21 2.99 13.17
CA SER A 119 -4.44 3.75 14.40
C SER A 119 -4.38 2.83 15.62
N ASP A 120 -3.96 3.39 16.75
CA ASP A 120 -4.07 2.67 18.02
C ASP A 120 -5.56 2.36 18.28
N PRO A 121 -5.93 1.07 18.50
CA PRO A 121 -7.31 0.68 18.78
C PRO A 121 -7.94 1.50 19.92
N ASN A 122 -7.16 1.98 20.89
CA ASN A 122 -7.69 2.72 22.03
C ASN A 122 -8.22 4.13 21.68
N ILE A 123 -7.98 4.63 20.47
CA ILE A 123 -8.29 6.04 20.08
C ILE A 123 -9.65 6.16 19.38
N GLY A 124 -10.41 5.08 19.19
CA GLY A 124 -11.72 5.20 18.53
C GLY A 124 -12.60 3.97 18.48
N ILE A 125 -12.44 3.00 19.38
CA ILE A 125 -13.37 1.86 19.43
C ILE A 125 -14.75 2.34 19.94
N LYS A 126 -15.65 2.68 19.01
CA LYS A 126 -17.03 2.21 19.15
C LYS A 126 -17.00 0.74 18.74
N LYS A 127 -17.06 -0.17 19.73
CA LYS A 127 -17.08 -1.63 19.52
C LYS A 127 -18.20 -1.95 18.52
N LYS A 128 -17.86 -2.20 17.26
CA LYS A 128 -18.76 -2.84 16.32
C LYS A 128 -18.40 -4.32 16.31
N ASN A 129 -19.39 -5.15 16.61
CA ASN A 129 -19.31 -6.58 16.35
C ASN A 129 -19.07 -6.76 14.85
N VAL A 130 -17.89 -7.25 14.47
CA VAL A 130 -17.57 -7.55 13.08
C VAL A 130 -17.92 -9.02 12.87
N SER A 131 -18.93 -9.28 12.04
CA SER A 131 -19.22 -10.61 11.49
C SER A 131 -18.17 -10.95 10.44
N PHE A 132 -17.61 -12.16 10.52
CA PHE A 132 -16.63 -12.67 9.58
C PHE A 132 -17.26 -12.91 8.19
N PRO A 133 -16.63 -12.46 7.08
CA PRO A 133 -17.08 -12.85 5.76
C PRO A 133 -16.81 -14.34 5.54
N SER A 134 -17.87 -15.08 5.21
CA SER A 134 -17.84 -16.51 4.87
C SER A 134 -17.34 -16.74 3.44
N SER A 135 -16.12 -16.29 3.13
CA SER A 135 -15.47 -16.60 1.84
C SER A 135 -14.33 -17.59 2.05
N PRO A 136 -14.31 -18.74 1.36
CA PRO A 136 -13.34 -19.82 1.57
C PRO A 136 -11.97 -19.57 0.91
N SER A 137 -11.66 -18.34 0.49
CA SER A 137 -10.47 -18.05 -0.32
C SER A 137 -9.17 -17.79 0.46
N PHE A 138 -9.20 -17.83 1.80
CA PHE A 138 -8.01 -17.74 2.64
C PHE A 138 -8.14 -18.63 3.87
N GLU A 139 -7.71 -19.89 3.77
CA GLU A 139 -7.90 -20.86 4.85
C GLU A 139 -7.04 -20.66 6.11
N PHE A 140 -6.07 -19.75 6.14
CA PHE A 140 -5.38 -19.40 7.39
C PHE A 140 -5.02 -17.92 7.40
N LEU A 141 -5.91 -17.10 7.94
CA LEU A 141 -5.72 -15.65 7.95
C LEU A 141 -5.94 -15.10 9.36
N PHE A 142 -4.83 -14.75 10.00
CA PHE A 142 -4.81 -14.23 11.36
C PHE A 142 -5.32 -12.79 11.37
N VAL A 143 -6.48 -12.54 11.96
CA VAL A 143 -6.95 -11.17 12.22
C VAL A 143 -6.18 -10.61 13.41
N CYS A 144 -5.02 -10.00 13.15
CA CYS A 144 -4.21 -9.37 14.19
C CYS A 144 -4.41 -7.85 14.19
N LEU A 145 -4.67 -7.29 15.37
CA LEU A 145 -4.80 -5.84 15.60
C LEU A 145 -3.46 -5.12 15.75
N GLU A 146 -2.36 -5.87 15.83
CA GLU A 146 -1.01 -5.36 16.02
C GLU A 146 -0.18 -5.45 14.73
N MET A 147 0.82 -4.57 14.60
CA MET A 147 1.67 -4.48 13.41
C MET A 147 2.35 -5.80 13.05
N GLU A 148 2.83 -6.60 14.02
CA GLU A 148 3.48 -7.89 13.70
C GLU A 148 2.53 -8.84 12.95
N GLY A 149 1.30 -8.99 13.42
CA GLY A 149 0.35 -9.89 12.76
C GLY A 149 -0.23 -9.32 11.46
N VAL A 150 -0.32 -7.98 11.35
CA VAL A 150 -0.63 -7.35 10.06
C VAL A 150 0.46 -7.67 9.03
N MET A 151 1.73 -7.67 9.41
CA MET A 151 2.83 -8.04 8.50
C MET A 151 2.75 -9.49 8.02
N ILE A 152 2.25 -10.42 8.83
CA ILE A 152 1.99 -11.81 8.41
C ILE A 152 0.95 -11.84 7.28
N ASN A 153 -0.14 -11.09 7.42
CA ASN A 153 -1.17 -10.99 6.38
C ASN A 153 -0.66 -10.33 5.10
N ILE A 154 0.17 -9.28 5.24
CA ILE A 154 0.85 -8.66 4.09
C ILE A 154 1.73 -9.69 3.37
N GLU A 155 2.53 -10.47 4.10
CA GLU A 155 3.40 -11.49 3.51
C GLU A 155 2.58 -12.56 2.78
N ALA A 156 1.52 -13.05 3.40
CA ALA A 156 0.62 -14.05 2.81
C ALA A 156 -0.08 -13.55 1.53
N ALA A 157 -0.33 -12.24 1.43
CA ALA A 157 -0.98 -11.64 0.26
C ALA A 157 -0.04 -11.48 -0.95
N LYS A 158 1.29 -11.44 -0.75
CA LYS A 158 2.27 -11.14 -1.82
C LYS A 158 2.11 -11.96 -3.10
N PRO A 159 1.91 -13.30 -3.07
CA PRO A 159 1.80 -14.08 -4.30
C PRO A 159 0.61 -13.67 -5.17
N ARG A 160 -0.56 -13.40 -4.54
CA ARG A 160 -1.77 -12.94 -5.24
C ARG A 160 -1.55 -11.60 -5.92
N PHE A 161 -0.97 -10.64 -5.20
CA PHE A 161 -0.69 -9.31 -5.75
C PHE A 161 0.39 -9.33 -6.83
N THR A 162 1.42 -10.18 -6.68
CA THR A 162 2.44 -10.37 -7.71
C THR A 162 1.81 -10.82 -9.03
N LYS A 163 0.88 -11.78 -8.99
CA LYS A 163 0.14 -12.23 -10.18
C LYS A 163 -0.71 -11.12 -10.79
N LEU A 164 -1.45 -10.37 -9.97
CA LEU A 164 -2.30 -9.28 -10.45
C LEU A 164 -1.51 -8.16 -11.13
N LEU A 165 -0.31 -7.87 -10.62
CA LEU A 165 0.58 -6.82 -11.12
C LEU A 165 1.46 -7.27 -12.30
N ALA A 166 1.72 -8.58 -12.44
CA ALA A 166 2.55 -9.14 -13.50
C ALA A 166 1.82 -9.32 -14.86
N LEU A 167 0.48 -9.29 -14.87
CA LEU A 167 -0.36 -9.52 -16.06
C LEU A 167 -0.27 -8.41 -17.15
N HIS A 168 0.82 -7.67 -17.20
CA HIS A 168 1.09 -6.65 -18.22
C HIS A 168 2.24 -6.99 -19.17
N VAL A 169 2.84 -8.17 -19.05
CA VAL A 169 3.71 -8.72 -20.10
C VAL A 169 2.87 -9.72 -20.88
N GLY A 170 2.15 -9.20 -21.88
CA GLY A 170 1.40 -10.04 -22.80
C GLY A 170 2.33 -11.01 -23.50
N ASP A 171 1.82 -12.23 -23.65
CA ASP A 171 2.23 -13.23 -24.63
C ASP A 171 2.47 -12.56 -25.99
N THR A 172 3.71 -12.19 -26.29
CA THR A 172 4.14 -12.07 -27.69
C THR A 172 4.18 -13.47 -28.26
N GLN A 173 3.22 -13.71 -29.15
CA GLN A 173 3.12 -14.88 -30.02
C GLN A 173 4.49 -15.42 -30.45
N THR A 174 4.80 -16.65 -30.03
CA THR A 174 5.62 -17.56 -30.84
C THR A 174 4.68 -18.59 -31.44
N SER A 175 3.97 -18.20 -32.48
CA SER A 175 3.44 -19.11 -33.48
C SER A 175 4.47 -19.16 -34.60
N SER A 176 5.25 -20.22 -34.62
CA SER A 176 6.04 -20.69 -35.76
C SER A 176 5.85 -22.18 -35.85
#